data_AF-A0A497AQ71-F1
#
_entry.id   AF-A0A497AQ71-F1
#
_cell.length_a   1.000
_cell.length_b   1.000
_cell.length_c   1.000
_cell.angle_alpha   90.00
_cell.angle_beta   90.00
_cell.angle_gamma   90.00
#
_symmetry.space_group_name_H-M   'P 1'
#
loop_
_entity.id
_entity.type
_entity.pdbx_description
1 polymer ?
#
loop_
_entity_poly.entity_id
_entity_poly.type
_entity_poly.pdbx_seq_one_letter_code
_entity_poly.pdbx_strand_id
1 'polypeptide(L)'
;AWRGIVVDGAGIGSCMAANKVPGVRAAMCYDQATASNSREHNGANVLTLGAGMIGPNLAKQIVKTWLETPFGGGRHARRVNKIMEIEGRFLKRET
;
A
#
# COMPACT_ATOMS: atom_id res chain seq x y z
N ALA A 1 13.31 -2.43 3.20
CA ALA A 1 12.53 -1.30 2.63
C ALA A 1 11.80 -0.62 3.77
N TRP A 2 11.75 0.72 3.77
CA TRP A 2 10.96 1.47 4.73
C TRP A 2 9.48 1.08 4.60
N ARG A 3 8.76 1.10 5.74
CA ARG A 3 7.33 0.78 5.82
C ARG A 3 6.62 1.87 6.63
N GLY A 4 5.39 2.20 6.25
CA GLY A 4 4.56 3.16 6.97
C GLY A 4 3.12 2.66 7.16
N ILE A 5 2.44 3.15 8.19
CA ILE A 5 1.02 2.93 8.43
C ILE A 5 0.38 4.31 8.63
N VAL A 6 -0.71 4.59 7.90
CA VAL A 6 -1.46 5.85 8.01
C VAL A 6 -2.93 5.53 8.30
N VAL A 7 -3.55 6.32 9.17
CA VAL A 7 -4.96 6.14 9.54
C VAL A 7 -5.69 7.46 9.36
N ASP A 8 -6.81 7.42 8.65
CA ASP A 8 -7.78 8.52 8.60
C ASP A 8 -9.20 7.95 8.84
N GLY A 9 -10.26 8.75 8.68
CA GLY A 9 -11.64 8.29 8.87
C GLY A 9 -12.03 7.09 7.98
N ALA A 10 -11.68 7.14 6.70
CA ALA A 10 -12.04 6.12 5.70
C ALA A 10 -10.84 5.31 5.18
N GLY A 11 -9.61 5.78 5.38
CA GLY A 11 -8.36 5.26 4.81
C GLY A 11 -8.12 5.69 3.35
N ILE A 12 -9.10 6.30 2.70
CA ILE A 12 -9.07 6.64 1.27
C ILE A 12 -8.17 7.86 1.02
N GLY A 13 -8.36 8.93 1.79
CA GLY A 13 -7.67 10.20 1.56
C GLY A 13 -6.16 10.07 1.77
N SER A 14 -5.76 9.44 2.87
CA SER A 14 -4.38 9.11 3.16
C SER A 14 -3.75 8.20 2.09
N CYS A 15 -4.49 7.21 1.58
CA CYS A 15 -4.02 6.33 0.51
C CYS A 15 -3.76 7.10 -0.80
N MET A 16 -4.71 7.94 -1.21
CA MET A 16 -4.58 8.78 -2.41
C MET A 16 -3.40 9.75 -2.28
N ALA A 17 -3.26 10.41 -1.13
CA ALA A 17 -2.18 11.36 -0.88
C ALA A 17 -0.80 10.68 -0.84
N ALA A 18 -0.66 9.57 -0.11
CA ALA A 18 0.59 8.82 0.00
C ALA A 18 1.08 8.35 -1.38
N ASN A 19 0.18 7.85 -2.23
CA ASN A 19 0.50 7.41 -3.59
C ASN A 19 0.92 8.54 -4.56
N LYS A 20 0.91 9.82 -4.15
CA LYS A 20 1.50 10.91 -4.93
C LYS A 20 2.99 11.09 -4.70
N VAL A 21 3.55 10.50 -3.64
CA VAL A 21 4.97 10.59 -3.33
C VAL A 21 5.73 9.53 -4.13
N PRO A 22 6.81 9.90 -4.86
CA PRO A 22 7.61 8.94 -5.62
C PRO A 22 8.09 7.75 -4.79
N GLY A 23 7.99 6.53 -5.35
CA GLY A 23 8.38 5.30 -4.68
C GLY A 23 7.33 4.72 -3.73
N VAL A 24 6.24 5.43 -3.46
CA VAL A 24 5.18 4.98 -2.57
C VAL A 24 4.18 4.10 -3.30
N ARG A 25 3.84 2.98 -2.66
CA ARG A 25 2.76 2.08 -3.04
C ARG A 25 1.93 1.84 -1.79
N ALA A 26 1.02 2.78 -1.53
CA ALA A 26 0.07 2.72 -0.44
C ALA A 26 -1.12 1.84 -0.83
N ALA A 27 -1.51 0.95 0.10
CA ALA A 27 -2.67 0.10 -0.05
C ALA A 27 -3.65 0.36 1.09
N MET A 28 -4.92 0.56 0.74
CA MET A 28 -6.01 0.59 1.71
C MET A 28 -6.52 -0.83 1.89
N CYS A 29 -6.45 -1.34 3.11
CA CYS A 29 -6.85 -2.71 3.41
C CYS A 29 -7.97 -2.69 4.45
N TYR A 30 -8.95 -3.57 4.28
CA TYR A 30 -10.12 -3.70 5.14
C TYR A 30 -10.32 -5.13 5.65
N ASP A 31 -9.45 -6.05 5.25
CA ASP A 31 -9.39 -7.43 5.74
C ASP A 31 -7.97 -8.02 5.58
N GLN A 32 -7.75 -9.24 6.08
CA GLN A 32 -6.45 -9.92 6.00
C GLN A 32 -6.07 -10.29 4.55
N ALA A 33 -7.07 -10.57 3.70
CA ALA A 33 -6.85 -10.97 2.31
C ALA A 33 -6.25 -9.80 1.49
N THR A 34 -6.82 -8.59 1.64
CA THR A 34 -6.32 -7.36 1.04
C THR A 34 -4.95 -6.97 1.60
N ALA A 35 -4.72 -7.13 2.91
CA ALA A 35 -3.39 -6.93 3.50
C ALA A 35 -2.34 -7.87 2.88
N SER A 36 -2.60 -9.17 2.85
CA SER A 36 -1.68 -10.16 2.27
C SER A 36 -1.41 -9.86 0.79
N ASN A 37 -2.47 -9.67 0.00
CA ASN A 37 -2.36 -9.35 -1.43
C ASN A 37 -1.57 -8.07 -1.68
N SER A 38 -1.79 -7.01 -0.88
CA SER A 38 -1.06 -5.75 -1.02
C SER A 38 0.46 -5.94 -0.86
N ARG A 39 0.88 -6.78 0.08
CA ARG A 39 2.29 -7.09 0.33
C ARG A 39 2.87 -8.03 -0.71
N GLU A 40 2.23 -9.18 -0.89
CA GLU A 40 2.71 -10.27 -1.75
C GLU A 40 2.75 -9.83 -3.21
N HIS A 41 1.67 -9.21 -3.71
CA HIS A 41 1.53 -8.93 -5.14
C HIS A 41 1.99 -7.53 -5.54
N ASN A 42 1.90 -6.55 -4.65
CA ASN A 42 2.12 -5.14 -5.01
C ASN A 42 3.36 -4.55 -4.32
N GLY A 43 3.99 -5.30 -3.42
CA GLY A 43 5.13 -4.81 -2.65
C GLY A 43 4.78 -3.50 -1.92
N ALA A 44 3.54 -3.39 -1.43
CA ALA A 44 3.04 -2.19 -0.76
C ALA A 44 3.96 -1.84 0.43
N ASN A 45 4.44 -0.61 0.47
CA ASN A 45 5.30 -0.09 1.53
C ASN A 45 4.56 0.86 2.47
N VAL A 46 3.31 1.22 2.16
CA VAL A 46 2.44 1.96 3.07
C VAL A 46 1.11 1.21 3.19
N LEU A 47 0.67 0.98 4.43
CA LEU A 47 -0.69 0.51 4.75
C LEU A 47 -1.54 1.71 5.14
N THR A 48 -2.78 1.75 4.66
CA THR A 48 -3.76 2.75 5.05
C THR A 48 -5.02 2.08 5.58
N LEU A 49 -5.58 2.62 6.67
CA LEU A 49 -6.75 2.07 7.36
C LEU A 49 -7.77 3.18 7.64
N GLY A 50 -9.05 2.83 7.60
CA GLY A 50 -10.16 3.71 7.98
C GLY A 50 -10.63 3.46 9.39
N ALA A 51 -10.40 4.41 10.31
CA ALA A 51 -10.82 4.32 11.71
C ALA A 51 -12.35 4.19 11.88
N GLY A 52 -13.13 4.75 10.95
CA GLY A 52 -14.59 4.62 10.91
C GLY A 52 -15.11 3.41 10.14
N MET A 53 -14.22 2.64 9.49
CA MET A 53 -14.59 1.54 8.60
C MET A 53 -14.40 0.16 9.22
N ILE A 54 -13.42 0.02 10.12
CA ILE A 54 -13.06 -1.27 10.72
C ILE A 54 -12.85 -1.13 12.23
N GLY A 55 -13.25 -2.16 12.98
CA GLY A 55 -13.01 -2.22 14.43
C GLY A 55 -11.55 -2.50 14.80
N PRO A 56 -11.12 -2.19 16.04
CA PRO A 56 -9.72 -2.27 16.45
C PRO A 56 -9.13 -3.69 16.41
N ASN A 57 -9.93 -4.73 16.66
CA ASN A 57 -9.46 -6.12 16.59
C ASN A 57 -9.14 -6.53 15.15
N LEU A 58 -10.02 -6.17 14.20
CA LEU A 58 -9.78 -6.41 12.78
C LEU A 58 -8.58 -5.58 12.29
N ALA A 59 -8.46 -4.31 12.69
CA ALA A 59 -7.30 -3.48 12.36
C ALA A 59 -5.98 -4.12 12.81
N LYS A 60 -5.91 -4.67 14.04
CA LYS A 60 -4.73 -5.39 14.53
C LYS A 60 -4.41 -6.63 13.67
N GLN A 61 -5.42 -7.39 13.26
CA GLN A 61 -5.22 -8.54 12.37
C GLN A 61 -4.68 -8.12 11.01
N ILE A 62 -5.25 -7.07 10.40
CA ILE A 62 -4.80 -6.53 9.11
C ILE A 62 -3.33 -6.06 9.21
N VAL A 63 -3.00 -5.28 10.24
CA VAL A 63 -1.63 -4.81 10.48
C VAL A 63 -0.66 -5.97 10.64
N LYS A 64 -1.02 -6.98 11.46
CA LYS A 64 -0.19 -8.18 11.65
C LYS A 64 0.07 -8.89 10.32
N THR A 65 -0.99 -9.23 9.58
CA THR A 65 -0.87 -9.88 8.27
C THR A 65 0.00 -9.05 7.32
N TRP A 66 -0.19 -7.73 7.26
CA TRP A 66 0.58 -6.86 6.39
C TRP A 66 2.08 -6.80 6.76
N LEU A 67 2.40 -6.84 8.05
CA LEU A 67 3.80 -6.84 8.51
C LEU A 67 4.51 -8.16 8.23
N GLU A 68 3.80 -9.28 8.37
CA GLU A 68 4.31 -10.65 8.24
C GLU A 68 4.39 -11.12 6.79
N THR A 69 3.51 -10.65 5.89
CA THR A 69 3.50 -11.11 4.50
C THR A 69 4.73 -10.58 3.71
N PRO A 70 5.57 -11.48 3.16
CA PRO A 70 6.70 -11.10 2.31
C PRO A 70 6.22 -10.67 0.91
N PHE A 71 7.08 -9.97 0.17
CA PHE A 71 6.82 -9.69 -1.25
C PHE A 71 7.11 -10.93 -2.09
N GLY A 72 6.19 -11.29 -3.01
CA GLY A 72 6.27 -12.51 -3.80
C GLY A 72 7.23 -12.46 -5.00
N GLY A 73 7.72 -11.28 -5.39
CA GLY A 73 8.69 -11.15 -6.49
C GLY A 73 8.16 -11.68 -7.84
N GLY A 74 9.05 -12.24 -8.67
CA GLY A 74 8.68 -12.93 -9.91
C GLY A 74 7.70 -12.15 -10.81
N ARG A 75 6.53 -12.74 -11.10
CA ARG A 75 5.49 -12.10 -11.92
C ARG A 75 4.98 -10.78 -11.32
N HIS A 76 5.02 -10.65 -9.99
CA HIS A 76 4.56 -9.48 -9.25
C HIS A 76 5.53 -8.30 -9.41
N ALA A 77 6.84 -8.58 -9.36
CA ALA A 77 7.87 -7.57 -9.64
C ALA A 77 7.70 -6.94 -11.03
N ARG A 78 7.35 -7.73 -12.05
CA ARG A 78 7.06 -7.19 -13.39
C ARG A 78 5.87 -6.22 -13.41
N ARG A 79 4.87 -6.42 -12.56
CA ARG A 79 3.71 -5.52 -12.45
C ARG A 79 4.04 -4.27 -11.64
N VAL A 80 4.81 -4.42 -10.56
CA VAL A 80 5.36 -3.29 -9.79
C VAL A 80 6.19 -2.38 -10.69
N ASN A 81 7.05 -2.93 -11.54
CA ASN A 81 7.84 -2.12 -12.49
C ASN A 81 6.96 -1.28 -13.42
N LYS A 82 5.82 -1.81 -13.88
CA LYS A 82 4.86 -1.01 -14.69
C LYS A 82 4.26 0.16 -13.91
N ILE A 83 4.01 -0.01 -12.61
CA ILE A 83 3.56 1.10 -11.73
C ILE A 83 4.67 2.15 -11.64
N MET A 84 5.91 1.72 -11.42
CA MET A 84 7.07 2.63 -11.33
C MET A 84 7.36 3.34 -12.66
N GLU A 85 7.14 2.68 -13.79
CA GLU A 85 7.25 3.30 -15.12
C GLU A 85 6.21 4.41 -15.32
N ILE A 86 4.98 4.23 -14.85
CA ILE A 86 3.95 5.28 -14.87
C ILE A 86 4.39 6.47 -14.03
N GLU A 87 4.85 6.23 -12.80
CA GLU A 87 5.39 7.26 -11.93
C GLU A 87 6.50 8.06 -12.63
N GLY A 88 7.49 7.38 -13.21
CA GLY A 88 8.59 8.01 -13.94
C GLY A 88 8.14 8.85 -15.15
N ARG A 89 7.02 8.52 -15.81
CA ARG A 89 6.47 9.34 -16.91
C ARG A 89 5.89 10.66 -16.42
N PHE A 90 5.26 10.66 -15.25
CA PHE A 90 4.58 11.85 -14.71
C PHE A 90 5.47 12.70 -13.81
N LEU A 91 6.60 12.19 -13.32
CA LEU A 91 7.61 12.98 -12.62
C LEU A 91 8.48 13.84 -13.54
N LYS A 92 8.60 13.49 -14.83
CA LYS A 92 9.40 14.23 -15.83
C LYS A 92 8.78 15.57 -16.27
N ARG A 93 8.14 16.31 -15.36
CA ARG A 93 7.75 17.71 -15.57
C ARG A 93 8.71 18.64 -14.84
N GLU A 94 9.94 18.70 -15.36
CA GLU A 94 10.75 19.91 -15.29
C GLU A 94 11.31 20.11 -16.69
N THR A 95 10.73 21.10 -17.37
CA THR A 95 11.40 21.81 -18.47
C THR A 95 11.97 23.05 -17.84
#